data_AF-A0A662Q1C4-F1
#
_entry.id   AF-A0A662Q1C4-F1
#
_cell.length_a   1.000
_cell.length_b   1.000
_cell.length_c   1.000
_cell.angle_alpha   90.00
_cell.angle_beta   90.00
_cell.angle_gamma   90.00
#
_symmetry.space_group_name_H-M   'P 1'
#
loop_
_entity.id
_entity.type
_entity.pdbx_description
1 polymer ?
#
loop_
_entity_poly.entity_id
_entity_poly.type
_entity_poly.pdbx_seq_one_letter_code
_entity_poly.pdbx_strand_id
1 'polypeptide(L)'
;MTSSLELKFREPGYPVFKGFIVPYRVGGEVIDAKRLEERDIETFREVLYRMREFVSECLDERMESGQLDPADKLDFIADSIVLFLRIPLIREPIASVAPTPMKIYMLYHLGKFDENPLQDPCEFAEKFYGRVCGKGGPEYIRELRPFKIISDERLSEKLEKCWFYLPADTRPGPNITNLFAHLTLTSAISWALAVERGLDRLSVAKLRLAAMLHDLGKPFDYRHHVEASRKVAEWLLRDLLTEPELSQVIDFIAKHH
;
A
#
# COMPACT_ATOMS: atom_id res chain seq x y z
N MET A 1 -10.53 1.02 21.13
CA MET A 1 -9.20 0.46 21.48
C MET A 1 -8.80 -0.44 20.34
N THR A 2 -7.93 0.05 19.45
CA THR A 2 -7.41 -0.73 18.32
C THR A 2 -6.47 -1.79 18.88
N SER A 3 -6.81 -3.07 18.72
CA SER A 3 -5.93 -4.17 19.13
C SER A 3 -4.58 -4.04 18.42
N SER A 4 -3.47 -4.08 19.17
CA SER A 4 -2.13 -4.09 18.61
C SER A 4 -1.90 -5.32 17.74
N LEU A 5 -1.12 -5.17 16.66
CA LEU A 5 -0.68 -6.28 15.82
C LEU A 5 0.41 -7.08 16.57
N GLU A 6 0.02 -8.15 17.26
CA GLU A 6 0.90 -8.97 18.11
C GLU A 6 1.63 -10.09 17.35
N LEU A 7 2.31 -9.75 16.25
CA LEU A 7 3.17 -10.69 15.53
C LEU A 7 4.64 -10.48 15.91
N LYS A 8 5.28 -11.56 16.37
CA LYS A 8 6.73 -11.59 16.67
C LYS A 8 7.52 -12.04 15.44
N PHE A 9 8.71 -11.49 15.27
CA PHE A 9 9.63 -11.96 14.25
C PHE A 9 10.14 -13.37 14.59
N ARG A 10 10.13 -14.26 13.60
CA ARG A 10 10.65 -15.63 13.69
C ARG A 10 11.51 -15.92 12.46
N GLU A 11 12.80 -16.10 12.69
CA GLU A 11 13.71 -16.54 11.63
C GLU A 11 13.31 -17.96 11.14
N PRO A 12 13.43 -18.25 9.84
CA PRO A 12 13.10 -19.55 9.25
C PRO A 12 14.16 -20.63 9.55
N GLY A 13 14.86 -20.56 10.68
CA GLY A 13 15.99 -21.44 11.05
C GLY A 13 17.31 -21.12 10.35
N TYR A 14 17.38 -20.01 9.61
CA TYR A 14 18.59 -19.44 9.02
C TYR A 14 18.43 -17.91 8.89
N PRO A 15 19.52 -17.13 8.81
CA PRO A 15 19.43 -15.69 8.67
C PRO A 15 18.76 -15.28 7.36
N VAL A 16 17.87 -14.29 7.42
CA VAL A 16 17.22 -13.72 6.23
C VAL A 16 18.08 -12.61 5.65
N PHE A 17 18.36 -12.67 4.35
CA PHE A 17 19.12 -11.66 3.64
C PHE A 17 18.32 -11.07 2.48
N LYS A 18 18.38 -9.76 2.36
CA LYS A 18 18.01 -9.03 1.14
C LYS A 18 19.26 -8.86 0.27
N GLY A 19 19.22 -9.37 -0.95
CA GLY A 19 20.25 -9.07 -1.96
C GLY A 19 19.93 -7.79 -2.73
N PHE A 20 20.95 -7.09 -3.21
CA PHE A 20 20.83 -5.89 -4.03
C PHE A 20 21.45 -6.12 -5.42
N ILE A 21 20.70 -5.82 -6.49
CA ILE A 21 21.23 -5.85 -7.88
C ILE A 21 22.09 -4.61 -8.13
N VAL A 22 21.62 -3.47 -7.63
CA VAL A 22 22.35 -2.20 -7.66
C VAL A 22 22.94 -2.00 -6.28
N PRO A 23 24.26 -1.78 -6.14
CA PRO A 23 24.89 -1.68 -4.82
C PRO A 23 24.22 -0.61 -3.96
N TYR A 24 23.83 -1.00 -2.74
CA TYR A 24 23.13 -0.11 -1.81
C TYR A 24 24.11 0.54 -0.86
N ARG A 25 23.85 1.78 -0.42
CA ARG A 25 24.75 2.50 0.49
C ARG A 25 24.15 2.63 1.87
N VAL A 26 24.88 2.18 2.89
CA VAL A 26 24.51 2.34 4.30
C VAL A 26 25.69 2.96 5.04
N GLY A 27 25.49 4.13 5.65
CA GLY A 27 26.56 4.81 6.39
C GLY A 27 27.77 5.21 5.52
N GLY A 28 27.59 5.37 4.21
CA GLY A 28 28.66 5.66 3.27
C GLY A 28 29.36 4.42 2.68
N GLU A 29 29.10 3.23 3.22
CA GLU A 29 29.64 1.97 2.71
C GLU A 29 28.71 1.34 1.68
N VAL A 30 29.31 0.69 0.67
CA VAL A 30 28.58 -0.04 -0.37
C VAL A 30 28.39 -1.47 0.09
N ILE A 31 27.15 -1.96 0.06
CA ILE A 31 26.78 -3.33 0.43
C ILE A 31 26.01 -4.02 -0.70
N ASP A 32 26.29 -5.31 -0.90
CA ASP A 32 25.62 -6.16 -1.90
C ASP A 32 24.45 -6.96 -1.30
N ALA A 33 24.46 -7.14 0.02
CA ALA A 33 23.37 -7.77 0.75
C ALA A 33 23.24 -7.19 2.16
N LYS A 34 22.01 -7.17 2.67
CA LYS A 34 21.69 -6.78 4.05
C LYS A 34 21.01 -7.95 4.76
N ARG A 35 21.49 -8.30 5.95
CA ARG A 35 20.75 -9.15 6.89
C ARG A 35 19.56 -8.38 7.43
N LEU A 36 18.40 -9.03 7.46
CA LEU A 36 17.21 -8.51 8.11
C LEU A 36 17.34 -8.67 9.63
N GLU A 37 17.08 -7.59 10.36
CA GLU A 37 17.18 -7.54 11.82
C GLU A 37 15.82 -7.20 12.44
N GLU A 38 15.66 -7.45 13.74
CA GLU A 38 14.40 -7.19 14.45
C GLU A 38 13.94 -5.72 14.37
N ARG A 39 14.90 -4.78 14.34
CA ARG A 39 14.61 -3.35 14.11
C ARG A 39 13.99 -3.03 12.76
N ASP A 40 14.30 -3.83 11.73
CA ASP A 40 13.71 -3.69 10.40
C ASP A 40 12.25 -4.17 10.44
N ILE A 41 11.96 -5.20 11.24
CA ILE A 41 10.59 -5.69 11.47
C ILE A 41 9.76 -4.71 12.28
N GLU A 42 10.36 -4.05 13.28
CA GLU A 42 9.69 -2.96 14.00
C GLU A 42 9.34 -1.80 13.06
N THR A 43 10.30 -1.42 12.20
CA THR A 43 10.06 -0.40 11.17
C THR A 43 8.91 -0.81 10.26
N PHE A 44 8.85 -2.07 9.83
CA PHE A 44 7.75 -2.60 9.04
C PHE A 44 6.41 -2.57 9.79
N ARG A 45 6.39 -2.90 11.08
CA ARG A 45 5.19 -2.83 11.90
C ARG A 45 4.66 -1.41 12.00
N GLU A 46 5.53 -0.43 12.22
CA GLU A 46 5.16 0.99 12.21
C GLU A 46 4.59 1.41 10.84
N VAL A 47 5.18 0.95 9.74
CA VAL A 47 4.65 1.18 8.39
C VAL A 47 3.25 0.59 8.22
N LEU A 48 2.98 -0.61 8.75
CA LEU A 48 1.63 -1.20 8.73
C LEU A 48 0.62 -0.39 9.56
N TYR A 49 1.01 0.14 10.73
CA TYR A 49 0.18 1.06 11.51
C TYR A 49 -0.21 2.29 10.71
N ARG A 50 0.76 2.95 10.07
CA ARG A 50 0.52 4.13 9.24
C ARG A 50 -0.28 3.80 7.98
N MET A 51 -0.12 2.60 7.42
CA MET A 51 -0.92 2.13 6.29
C MET A 51 -2.38 1.98 6.67
N ARG A 52 -2.67 1.32 7.80
CA ARG A 52 -4.05 1.17 8.29
C ARG A 52 -4.70 2.53 8.55
N GLU A 53 -3.99 3.43 9.23
CA GLU A 53 -4.44 4.80 9.47
C GLU A 53 -4.76 5.50 8.15
N PHE A 54 -3.83 5.50 7.19
CA PHE A 54 -4.02 6.12 5.89
C PHE A 54 -5.22 5.57 5.12
N VAL A 55 -5.36 4.23 5.04
CA VAL A 55 -6.46 3.59 4.31
C VAL A 55 -7.80 3.93 4.97
N SER A 56 -7.87 3.93 6.30
CA SER A 56 -9.07 4.33 7.04
C SER A 56 -9.45 5.78 6.74
N GLU A 57 -8.48 6.70 6.83
CA GLU A 57 -8.70 8.13 6.55
C GLU A 57 -9.11 8.37 5.09
N CYS A 58 -8.53 7.64 4.14
CA CYS A 58 -8.95 7.70 2.74
C CYS A 58 -10.41 7.27 2.57
N LEU A 59 -10.80 6.17 3.21
CA LEU A 59 -12.15 5.63 3.10
C LEU A 59 -13.16 6.58 3.73
N ASP A 60 -12.87 7.14 4.91
CA ASP A 60 -13.72 8.12 5.58
C ASP A 60 -13.94 9.36 4.69
N GLU A 61 -12.86 9.94 4.16
CA GLU A 61 -12.92 11.09 3.25
C GLU A 61 -13.71 10.82 1.96
N ARG A 62 -13.64 9.59 1.44
CA ARG A 62 -14.39 9.18 0.26
C ARG A 62 -15.87 8.97 0.59
N MET A 63 -16.17 8.36 1.73
CA MET A 63 -17.53 8.08 2.18
C MET A 63 -18.30 9.37 2.54
N GLU A 64 -17.62 10.43 2.97
CA GLU A 64 -18.19 11.77 3.09
C GLU A 64 -18.69 12.32 1.74
N SER A 65 -18.09 11.88 0.63
CA SER A 65 -18.44 12.31 -0.73
C SER A 65 -19.50 11.42 -1.40
N GLY A 66 -19.93 10.32 -0.75
CA GLY A 66 -20.97 9.42 -1.25
C GLY A 66 -20.77 7.96 -0.84
N GLN A 67 -21.74 7.11 -1.19
CA GLN A 67 -21.63 5.67 -0.95
C GLN A 67 -20.85 4.99 -2.07
N LEU A 68 -20.01 4.02 -1.70
CA LEU A 68 -19.38 3.09 -2.63
C LEU A 68 -20.16 1.79 -2.65
N ASP A 69 -20.35 1.20 -3.83
CA ASP A 69 -20.79 -0.18 -3.91
C ASP A 69 -19.69 -1.14 -3.38
N PRO A 70 -20.02 -2.40 -3.06
CA PRO A 70 -19.07 -3.33 -2.46
C PRO A 70 -17.81 -3.60 -3.29
N ALA A 71 -17.92 -3.66 -4.63
CA ALA A 71 -16.77 -3.93 -5.48
C ALA A 71 -15.85 -2.70 -5.54
N ASP A 72 -16.44 -1.51 -5.72
CA ASP A 72 -15.71 -0.25 -5.76
C ASP A 72 -15.05 0.07 -4.41
N LYS A 73 -15.68 -0.31 -3.29
CA LYS A 73 -15.06 -0.18 -1.95
C LYS A 73 -13.80 -1.03 -1.80
N LEU A 74 -13.83 -2.27 -2.26
CA LEU A 74 -12.67 -3.18 -2.20
C LEU A 74 -11.54 -2.71 -3.12
N ASP A 75 -11.87 -2.28 -4.34
CA ASP A 75 -10.91 -1.68 -5.27
C ASP A 75 -10.32 -0.39 -4.67
N PHE A 76 -11.16 0.45 -4.07
CA PHE A 76 -10.72 1.68 -3.41
C PHE A 76 -9.69 1.41 -2.32
N ILE A 77 -9.93 0.42 -1.45
CA ILE A 77 -8.99 0.02 -0.40
C ILE A 77 -7.67 -0.48 -1.01
N ALA A 78 -7.73 -1.32 -2.04
CA ALA A 78 -6.53 -1.82 -2.72
C ALA A 78 -5.71 -0.67 -3.35
N ASP A 79 -6.37 0.30 -3.98
CA ASP A 79 -5.76 1.50 -4.55
C ASP A 79 -5.15 2.40 -3.46
N SER A 80 -5.81 2.59 -2.33
CA SER A 80 -5.26 3.32 -1.19
C SER A 80 -3.98 2.67 -0.66
N ILE A 81 -3.92 1.33 -0.58
CA ILE A 81 -2.69 0.62 -0.21
C ILE A 81 -1.56 0.92 -1.21
N VAL A 82 -1.84 0.88 -2.52
CA VAL A 82 -0.85 1.22 -3.55
C VAL A 82 -0.36 2.65 -3.41
N LEU A 83 -1.27 3.60 -3.20
CA LEU A 83 -0.94 5.01 -3.04
C LEU A 83 -0.06 5.25 -1.82
N PHE A 84 -0.39 4.62 -0.69
CA PHE A 84 0.43 4.65 0.51
C PHE A 84 1.84 4.12 0.26
N LEU A 85 1.97 3.01 -0.47
CA LEU A 85 3.27 2.40 -0.77
C LEU A 85 4.12 3.21 -1.78
N ARG A 86 3.52 4.13 -2.53
CA ARG A 86 4.18 4.82 -3.65
C ARG A 86 4.42 6.30 -3.39
N ILE A 87 3.44 7.03 -2.88
CA ILE A 87 3.52 8.49 -2.75
C ILE A 87 4.70 8.94 -1.87
N PRO A 88 4.92 8.39 -0.66
CA PRO A 88 6.01 8.84 0.21
C PRO A 88 7.41 8.61 -0.40
N LEU A 89 7.53 7.70 -1.37
CA LEU A 89 8.79 7.40 -2.07
C LEU A 89 9.08 8.37 -3.24
N ILE A 90 8.11 9.23 -3.62
CA ILE A 90 8.27 10.18 -4.72
C ILE A 90 8.52 11.57 -4.11
N ARG A 91 9.76 12.06 -4.26
CA ARG A 91 10.14 13.40 -3.79
C ARG A 91 9.53 14.48 -4.68
N GLU A 92 8.90 15.46 -4.06
CA GLU A 92 8.44 16.67 -4.73
C GLU A 92 9.56 17.72 -4.77
N PRO A 93 9.85 18.34 -5.93
CA PRO A 93 10.80 19.44 -5.99
C PRO A 93 10.38 20.63 -5.11
N ILE A 94 9.06 20.89 -5.02
CA ILE A 94 8.46 21.93 -4.18
C ILE A 94 7.17 21.36 -3.58
N ALA A 95 7.25 20.98 -2.30
CA ALA A 95 6.14 20.30 -1.61
C ALA A 95 4.84 21.11 -1.63
N SER A 96 3.74 20.47 -2.02
CA SER A 96 2.38 21.05 -2.03
C SER A 96 2.15 22.28 -2.93
N VAL A 97 3.13 22.69 -3.75
CA VAL A 97 2.94 23.74 -4.77
C VAL A 97 2.64 23.11 -6.13
N ALA A 98 3.35 22.03 -6.45
CA ALA A 98 3.13 21.21 -7.63
C ALA A 98 2.99 19.74 -7.19
N PRO A 99 1.76 19.25 -6.92
CA PRO A 99 1.56 17.87 -6.48
C PRO A 99 2.07 16.89 -7.54
N THR A 100 2.68 15.79 -7.11
CA THR A 100 3.04 14.70 -8.03
C THR A 100 1.80 14.11 -8.71
N PRO A 101 1.92 13.50 -9.91
CA PRO A 101 0.81 12.79 -10.55
C PRO A 101 0.11 11.77 -9.64
N MET A 102 0.83 11.14 -8.70
CA MET A 102 0.24 10.21 -7.73
C MET A 102 -0.61 10.93 -6.67
N LYS A 103 -0.23 12.13 -6.23
CA LYS A 103 -1.08 12.95 -5.34
C LYS A 103 -2.30 13.51 -6.08
N ILE A 104 -2.16 13.84 -7.36
CA ILE A 104 -3.29 14.20 -8.24
C ILE A 104 -4.27 13.02 -8.32
N TYR A 105 -3.76 11.83 -8.64
CA TYR A 105 -4.57 10.62 -8.68
C TYR A 105 -5.22 10.31 -7.33
N MET A 106 -4.51 10.51 -6.21
CA MET A 106 -5.10 10.35 -4.88
C MET A 106 -6.29 11.29 -4.64
N LEU A 107 -6.20 12.57 -5.03
CA LEU A 107 -7.33 13.50 -4.88
C LEU A 107 -8.53 13.12 -5.75
N TYR A 108 -8.27 12.67 -6.97
CA TYR A 108 -9.29 12.11 -7.85
C TYR A 108 -9.93 10.87 -7.21
N HIS A 109 -9.11 9.95 -6.69
CA HIS A 109 -9.53 8.73 -6.01
C HIS A 109 -10.43 9.03 -4.81
N LEU A 110 -10.08 10.05 -4.01
CA LEU A 110 -10.89 10.56 -2.90
C LEU A 110 -12.22 11.21 -3.33
N GLY A 111 -12.47 11.37 -4.63
CA GLY A 111 -13.69 11.98 -5.16
C GLY A 111 -13.74 13.50 -4.97
N LYS A 112 -12.58 14.17 -4.88
CA LYS A 112 -12.54 15.64 -4.76
C LYS A 112 -12.69 16.36 -6.12
N PHE A 113 -12.87 15.58 -7.19
CA PHE A 113 -13.02 16.02 -8.58
C PHE A 113 -14.08 15.16 -9.27
N ASP A 114 -15.01 15.81 -9.97
CA ASP A 114 -16.12 15.15 -10.68
C ASP A 114 -15.77 14.89 -12.16
N GLU A 115 -14.74 15.56 -12.66
CA GLU A 115 -14.30 15.48 -14.04
C GLU A 115 -13.68 14.12 -14.37
N ASN A 116 -14.06 13.53 -15.49
CA ASN A 116 -13.47 12.28 -15.97
C ASN A 116 -12.18 12.58 -16.77
N PRO A 117 -10.99 12.24 -16.25
CA PRO A 117 -9.73 12.53 -16.92
C PRO A 117 -9.56 11.77 -18.26
N LEU A 118 -10.37 10.74 -18.52
CA LEU A 118 -10.34 9.98 -19.79
C LEU A 118 -11.15 10.64 -20.91
N GLN A 119 -12.08 11.55 -20.58
CA GLN A 119 -12.90 12.24 -21.58
C GLN A 119 -12.18 13.45 -22.17
N ASP A 120 -11.66 14.33 -21.31
CA ASP A 120 -10.83 15.47 -21.71
C ASP A 120 -9.67 15.66 -20.71
N PRO A 121 -8.49 15.09 -20.99
CA PRO A 121 -7.34 15.21 -20.12
C PRO A 121 -6.84 16.66 -19.95
N CYS A 122 -7.01 17.50 -20.96
CA CYS A 122 -6.53 18.89 -20.95
C CYS A 122 -7.43 19.74 -20.06
N GLU A 123 -8.75 19.64 -20.23
CA GLU A 123 -9.73 20.33 -19.39
C GLU A 123 -9.62 19.87 -17.93
N PHE A 124 -9.46 18.56 -17.70
CA PHE A 124 -9.22 18.02 -16.36
C PHE A 124 -7.98 18.66 -15.72
N ALA A 125 -6.86 18.69 -16.44
CA ALA A 125 -5.61 19.26 -15.93
C ALA A 125 -5.77 20.75 -15.60
N GLU A 126 -6.39 21.54 -16.49
CA GLU A 126 -6.60 22.97 -16.29
C GLU A 126 -7.45 23.25 -15.03
N LYS A 127 -8.60 22.57 -14.90
CA LYS A 127 -9.48 22.70 -13.73
C LYS A 127 -8.80 22.22 -12.46
N PHE A 128 -8.11 21.09 -12.53
CA PHE A 128 -7.37 20.54 -11.40
C PHE A 128 -6.31 21.54 -10.90
N TYR A 129 -5.41 22.00 -11.77
CA TYR A 129 -4.38 22.96 -11.39
C TYR A 129 -4.98 24.29 -10.95
N GLY A 130 -6.07 24.75 -11.57
CA GLY A 130 -6.82 25.92 -11.12
C GLY A 130 -7.34 25.78 -9.69
N ARG A 131 -7.84 24.59 -9.30
CA ARG A 131 -8.37 24.32 -7.96
C ARG A 131 -7.28 24.07 -6.93
N VAL A 132 -6.26 23.30 -7.29
CA VAL A 132 -5.20 22.85 -6.40
C VAL A 132 -4.11 23.90 -6.20
N CYS A 133 -3.71 24.60 -7.25
CA CYS A 133 -2.71 25.66 -7.18
C CYS A 133 -3.35 27.06 -7.04
N GLY A 134 -4.68 27.17 -7.15
CA GLY A 134 -5.42 28.41 -6.92
C GLY A 134 -5.46 28.83 -5.46
N LYS A 135 -6.07 30.00 -5.21
CA LYS A 135 -6.13 30.60 -3.86
C LYS A 135 -6.90 29.69 -2.89
N GLY A 136 -6.22 29.20 -1.83
CA GLY A 136 -6.81 28.34 -0.80
C GLY A 136 -6.78 26.84 -1.11
N GLY A 137 -6.43 26.45 -2.35
CA GLY A 137 -6.30 25.06 -2.77
C GLY A 137 -5.17 24.31 -2.05
N PRO A 138 -3.93 24.85 -2.01
CA PRO A 138 -2.82 24.22 -1.33
C PRO A 138 -3.08 24.03 0.16
N GLU A 139 -3.70 25.01 0.82
CA GLU A 139 -4.08 24.94 2.22
C GLU A 139 -5.12 23.85 2.45
N TYR A 140 -6.20 23.82 1.64
CA TYR A 140 -7.22 22.78 1.71
C TYR A 140 -6.63 21.37 1.60
N ILE A 141 -5.75 21.15 0.62
CA ILE A 141 -5.15 19.83 0.38
C ILE A 141 -4.23 19.42 1.53
N ARG A 142 -3.43 20.35 2.07
CA ARG A 142 -2.57 20.07 3.24
C ARG A 142 -3.38 19.74 4.48
N GLU A 143 -4.61 20.23 4.59
CA GLU A 143 -5.48 19.95 5.73
C GLU A 143 -6.14 18.57 5.68
N LEU A 144 -6.25 17.95 4.49
CA LEU A 144 -6.80 16.60 4.33
C LEU A 144 -5.99 15.58 5.16
N ARG A 145 -6.68 14.79 5.97
CA ARG A 145 -6.06 13.82 6.90
C ARG A 145 -5.13 12.82 6.19
N PRO A 146 -5.53 12.18 5.05
CA PRO A 146 -4.64 11.30 4.31
C PRO A 146 -3.36 12.01 3.83
N PHE A 147 -3.46 13.27 3.39
CA PHE A 147 -2.31 14.05 2.90
C PHE A 147 -1.28 14.34 4.00
N LYS A 148 -1.73 14.59 5.23
CA LYS A 148 -0.83 14.78 6.37
C LYS A 148 0.00 13.53 6.66
N ILE A 149 -0.60 12.34 6.51
CA ILE A 149 0.09 11.07 6.73
C ILE A 149 1.16 10.83 5.66
N ILE A 150 0.82 10.94 4.38
CA ILE A 150 1.77 10.67 3.28
C ILE A 150 2.81 11.78 3.07
N SER A 151 2.64 12.93 3.71
CA SER A 151 3.62 14.03 3.67
C SER A 151 4.59 14.01 4.86
N ASP A 152 4.45 13.05 5.78
CA ASP A 152 5.35 12.86 6.92
C ASP A 152 6.70 12.30 6.46
N GLU A 153 7.77 13.09 6.59
CA GLU A 153 9.13 12.69 6.22
C GLU A 153 9.60 11.42 6.95
N ARG A 154 9.16 11.22 8.21
CA ARG A 154 9.52 10.02 8.98
C ARG A 154 8.89 8.77 8.38
N LEU A 155 7.69 8.88 7.82
CA LEU A 155 7.07 7.78 7.08
C LEU A 155 7.86 7.47 5.83
N SER A 156 8.27 8.48 5.07
CA SER A 156 9.07 8.30 3.85
C SER A 156 10.37 7.54 4.12
N GLU A 157 11.11 7.91 5.17
CA GLU A 157 12.34 7.21 5.56
C GLU A 157 12.10 5.75 5.98
N LYS A 158 11.02 5.48 6.73
CA LYS A 158 10.67 4.12 7.17
C LYS A 158 10.21 3.26 5.99
N LEU A 159 9.39 3.83 5.12
CA LEU A 159 8.88 3.14 3.92
C LEU A 159 10.02 2.86 2.93
N GLU A 160 10.97 3.79 2.76
CA GLU A 160 12.18 3.57 1.97
C GLU A 160 12.98 2.39 2.51
N LYS A 161 13.22 2.34 3.83
CA LYS A 161 13.89 1.19 4.47
C LYS A 161 13.14 -0.11 4.22
N CYS A 162 11.82 -0.13 4.40
CA CYS A 162 11.04 -1.34 4.13
C CYS A 162 11.11 -1.77 2.66
N TRP A 163 11.05 -0.81 1.73
CA TRP A 163 11.15 -1.06 0.28
C TRP A 163 12.49 -1.68 -0.12
N PHE A 164 13.58 -1.24 0.52
CA PHE A 164 14.89 -1.79 0.21
C PHE A 164 15.22 -3.04 1.01
N TYR A 165 14.76 -3.19 2.26
CA TYR A 165 15.25 -4.22 3.18
C TYR A 165 14.39 -5.46 3.25
N LEU A 166 13.10 -5.39 2.88
CA LEU A 166 12.20 -6.54 2.98
C LEU A 166 12.23 -7.35 1.68
N PRO A 167 12.80 -8.57 1.69
CA PRO A 167 12.74 -9.43 0.53
C PRO A 167 11.34 -10.04 0.38
N ALA A 168 10.93 -10.27 -0.87
CA ALA A 168 9.69 -10.98 -1.18
C ALA A 168 9.74 -12.46 -0.76
N ASP A 169 10.92 -13.06 -0.65
CA ASP A 169 11.13 -14.46 -0.27
C ASP A 169 12.55 -14.62 0.29
N THR A 170 12.83 -15.70 1.02
CA THR A 170 14.13 -15.91 1.67
C THR A 170 15.12 -16.71 0.81
N ARG A 171 14.65 -17.35 -0.26
CA ARG A 171 15.49 -18.20 -1.13
C ARG A 171 16.42 -17.36 -2.02
N PRO A 172 17.61 -17.88 -2.37
CA PRO A 172 18.52 -17.21 -3.28
C PRO A 172 17.87 -16.90 -4.63
N GLY A 173 17.95 -15.64 -5.07
CA GLY A 173 17.30 -15.14 -6.28
C GLY A 173 16.04 -14.35 -5.92
N PRO A 174 14.95 -14.99 -5.48
CA PRO A 174 13.75 -14.29 -5.00
C PRO A 174 14.01 -13.27 -3.88
N ASN A 175 15.04 -13.47 -3.06
CA ASN A 175 15.46 -12.51 -2.03
C ASN A 175 16.02 -11.17 -2.56
N ILE A 176 16.20 -11.07 -3.88
CA ILE A 176 16.59 -9.86 -4.59
C ILE A 176 15.35 -9.01 -4.94
N THR A 177 14.16 -9.61 -4.98
CA THR A 177 12.92 -8.87 -5.21
C THR A 177 12.42 -8.25 -3.89
N ASN A 178 11.93 -7.02 -3.96
CA ASN A 178 11.28 -6.33 -2.83
C ASN A 178 9.86 -6.84 -2.62
N LEU A 179 9.46 -7.02 -1.36
CA LEU A 179 8.12 -7.45 -0.97
C LEU A 179 7.02 -6.55 -1.57
N PHE A 180 7.12 -5.22 -1.46
CA PHE A 180 6.05 -4.33 -1.96
C PHE A 180 5.91 -4.34 -3.49
N ALA A 181 7.02 -4.50 -4.21
CA ALA A 181 6.99 -4.67 -5.66
C ALA A 181 6.33 -5.99 -6.06
N HIS A 182 6.64 -7.07 -5.33
CA HIS A 182 5.99 -8.38 -5.50
C HIS A 182 4.48 -8.32 -5.27
N LEU A 183 4.04 -7.69 -4.18
CA LEU A 183 2.63 -7.55 -3.83
C LEU A 183 1.86 -6.74 -4.89
N THR A 184 2.39 -5.59 -5.30
CA THR A 184 1.73 -4.73 -6.29
C THR A 184 1.65 -5.39 -7.67
N LEU A 185 2.72 -6.05 -8.11
CA LEU A 185 2.73 -6.80 -9.38
C LEU A 185 1.79 -8.01 -9.34
N THR A 186 1.82 -8.81 -8.27
CA THR A 186 0.95 -9.99 -8.13
C THR A 186 -0.51 -9.59 -8.09
N SER A 187 -0.85 -8.48 -7.41
CA SER A 187 -2.20 -7.93 -7.40
C SER A 187 -2.67 -7.49 -8.78
N ALA A 188 -1.81 -6.79 -9.55
CA ALA A 188 -2.12 -6.37 -10.92
C ALA A 188 -2.33 -7.57 -11.86
N ILE A 189 -1.46 -8.58 -11.78
CA ILE A 189 -1.60 -9.83 -12.56
C ILE A 189 -2.88 -10.57 -12.19
N SER A 190 -3.18 -10.68 -10.89
CA SER A 190 -4.39 -11.35 -10.40
C SER A 190 -5.66 -10.66 -10.90
N TRP A 191 -5.69 -9.33 -10.89
CA TRP A 191 -6.77 -8.55 -11.48
C TRP A 191 -6.93 -8.84 -12.98
N ALA A 192 -5.83 -8.78 -13.74
CA ALA A 192 -5.86 -8.98 -15.19
C ALA A 192 -6.36 -10.38 -15.58
N LEU A 193 -5.88 -11.42 -14.89
CA LEU A 193 -6.33 -12.80 -15.09
C LEU A 193 -7.78 -13.01 -14.68
N ALA A 194 -8.23 -12.39 -13.58
CA ALA A 194 -9.61 -12.50 -13.13
C ALA A 194 -10.59 -11.86 -14.15
N VAL A 195 -10.22 -10.69 -14.70
CA VAL A 195 -10.99 -10.02 -15.76
C VAL A 195 -10.99 -10.84 -17.04
N GLU A 196 -9.85 -11.37 -17.47
CA GLU A 196 -9.73 -12.20 -18.68
C GLU A 196 -10.58 -13.48 -18.59
N ARG A 197 -10.67 -14.07 -17.40
CA ARG A 197 -11.53 -15.22 -17.11
C ARG A 197 -13.02 -14.88 -16.99
N GLY A 198 -13.41 -13.61 -17.12
CA GLY A 198 -14.80 -13.17 -17.06
C GLY A 198 -15.41 -13.29 -15.65
N LEU A 199 -14.61 -13.21 -14.59
CA LEU A 199 -15.15 -13.15 -13.23
C LEU A 199 -15.94 -11.85 -13.01
N ASP A 200 -16.94 -11.90 -12.14
CA ASP A 200 -17.72 -10.71 -11.78
C ASP A 200 -16.87 -9.67 -11.04
N ARG A 201 -17.28 -8.40 -11.10
CA ARG A 201 -16.54 -7.26 -10.53
C ARG A 201 -16.19 -7.44 -9.06
N LEU A 202 -17.11 -7.99 -8.27
CA LEU A 202 -16.90 -8.18 -6.83
C LEU A 202 -15.86 -9.27 -6.58
N SER A 203 -15.91 -10.37 -7.31
CA SER A 203 -14.90 -11.44 -7.24
C SER A 203 -13.51 -10.94 -7.66
N VAL A 204 -13.44 -10.15 -8.75
CA VAL A 204 -12.19 -9.51 -9.22
C VAL A 204 -11.59 -8.62 -8.13
N ALA A 205 -12.40 -7.75 -7.51
CA ALA A 205 -11.93 -6.83 -6.47
C ALA A 205 -11.43 -7.57 -5.22
N LYS A 206 -12.12 -8.63 -4.79
CA LYS A 206 -11.69 -9.49 -3.67
C LYS A 206 -10.35 -10.18 -3.95
N LEU A 207 -10.19 -10.75 -5.16
CA LEU A 207 -8.93 -11.41 -5.55
C LEU A 207 -7.78 -10.41 -5.63
N ARG A 208 -8.02 -9.23 -6.19
CA ARG A 208 -7.03 -8.14 -6.26
C ARG A 208 -6.55 -7.72 -4.88
N LEU A 209 -7.48 -7.50 -3.94
CA LEU A 209 -7.16 -7.11 -2.56
C LEU A 209 -6.44 -8.25 -1.81
N ALA A 210 -6.92 -9.49 -1.94
CA ALA A 210 -6.27 -10.65 -1.33
C ALA A 210 -4.82 -10.80 -1.84
N ALA A 211 -4.60 -10.68 -3.14
CA ALA A 211 -3.27 -10.72 -3.75
C ALA A 211 -2.36 -9.57 -3.28
N MET A 212 -2.90 -8.39 -2.96
CA MET A 212 -2.11 -7.29 -2.39
C MET A 212 -1.63 -7.57 -0.95
N LEU A 213 -2.32 -8.45 -0.23
CA LEU A 213 -2.09 -8.70 1.20
C LEU A 213 -1.46 -10.07 1.50
N HIS A 214 -1.47 -11.00 0.54
CA HIS A 214 -1.17 -12.42 0.77
C HIS A 214 0.18 -12.73 1.42
N ASP A 215 1.17 -11.85 1.22
CA ASP A 215 2.55 -12.02 1.67
C ASP A 215 3.00 -10.97 2.71
N LEU A 216 2.10 -10.10 3.20
CA LEU A 216 2.46 -9.10 4.20
C LEU A 216 2.88 -9.70 5.56
N GLY A 217 2.58 -10.97 5.81
CA GLY A 217 3.02 -11.71 6.99
C GLY A 217 4.46 -12.21 6.94
N LYS A 218 5.09 -12.23 5.75
CA LYS A 218 6.44 -12.78 5.56
C LYS A 218 7.50 -12.17 6.48
N PRO A 219 7.59 -10.83 6.64
CA PRO A 219 8.57 -10.24 7.55
C PRO A 219 8.42 -10.67 9.01
N PHE A 220 7.25 -11.17 9.43
CA PHE A 220 7.06 -11.69 10.78
C PHE A 220 7.43 -13.18 10.88
N ASP A 221 6.98 -14.03 9.97
CA ASP A 221 7.29 -15.46 9.98
C ASP A 221 7.28 -16.00 8.54
N TYR A 222 8.45 -16.12 7.91
CA TYR A 222 8.55 -16.60 6.53
C TYR A 222 8.08 -18.05 6.36
N ARG A 223 8.24 -18.91 7.38
CA ARG A 223 7.82 -20.33 7.32
C ARG A 223 6.30 -20.47 7.41
N HIS A 224 5.67 -19.68 8.26
CA HIS A 224 4.21 -19.70 8.48
C HIS A 224 3.55 -18.42 7.97
N HIS A 225 4.06 -17.85 6.87
CA HIS A 225 3.65 -16.52 6.42
C HIS A 225 2.20 -16.47 6.01
N VAL A 226 1.59 -17.56 5.53
CA VAL A 226 0.16 -17.62 5.21
C VAL A 226 -0.66 -17.22 6.44
N GLU A 227 -0.40 -17.84 7.59
CA GLU A 227 -1.11 -17.54 8.85
C GLU A 227 -0.77 -16.14 9.38
N ALA A 228 0.49 -15.72 9.26
CA ALA A 228 0.89 -14.36 9.62
C ALA A 228 0.18 -13.31 8.73
N SER A 229 0.08 -13.53 7.43
CA SER A 229 -0.57 -12.63 6.47
C SER A 229 -2.06 -12.54 6.72
N ARG A 230 -2.73 -13.65 7.08
CA ARG A 230 -4.13 -13.63 7.52
C ARG A 230 -4.34 -12.69 8.70
N LYS A 231 -3.50 -12.79 9.73
CA LYS A 231 -3.56 -11.91 10.90
C LYS A 231 -3.29 -10.45 10.57
N VAL A 232 -2.32 -10.17 9.70
CA VAL A 232 -2.04 -8.80 9.23
C VAL A 232 -3.23 -8.25 8.45
N ALA A 233 -3.77 -9.01 7.49
CA ALA A 233 -4.89 -8.59 6.68
C ALA A 233 -6.17 -8.38 7.51
N GLU A 234 -6.45 -9.30 8.44
CA GLU A 234 -7.57 -9.18 9.36
C GLU A 234 -7.44 -7.92 10.20
N TRP A 235 -6.26 -7.69 10.79
CA TRP A 235 -6.00 -6.49 11.58
C TRP A 235 -6.10 -5.20 10.75
N LEU A 236 -5.58 -5.19 9.52
CA LEU A 236 -5.56 -4.00 8.66
C LEU A 236 -6.96 -3.62 8.17
N LEU A 237 -7.76 -4.63 7.78
CA LEU A 237 -9.08 -4.45 7.18
C LEU A 237 -10.22 -4.46 8.21
N ARG A 238 -9.93 -4.77 9.48
CA ARG A 238 -10.92 -4.70 10.56
C ARG A 238 -11.53 -3.32 10.61
N ASP A 239 -12.86 -3.30 10.73
CA ASP A 239 -13.70 -2.10 10.74
C ASP A 239 -13.82 -1.39 9.38
N LEU A 240 -13.02 -1.78 8.38
CA LEU A 240 -13.12 -1.26 7.01
C LEU A 240 -14.07 -2.10 6.15
N LEU A 241 -14.16 -3.40 6.42
CA LEU A 241 -15.02 -4.35 5.69
C LEU A 241 -16.06 -4.99 6.61
N THR A 242 -17.16 -5.47 6.02
CA THR A 242 -18.10 -6.33 6.74
C THR A 242 -17.49 -7.71 7.00
N GLU A 243 -17.95 -8.41 8.04
CA GLU A 243 -17.44 -9.75 8.37
C GLU A 243 -17.48 -10.74 7.19
N PRO A 244 -18.55 -10.82 6.36
CA PRO A 244 -18.54 -11.71 5.20
C PRO A 244 -17.50 -11.33 4.14
N GLU A 245 -17.30 -10.03 3.89
CA GLU A 245 -16.29 -9.55 2.93
C GLU A 245 -14.88 -9.87 3.43
N LEU A 246 -14.61 -9.57 4.71
CA LEU A 246 -13.34 -9.83 5.35
C LEU A 246 -13.01 -11.33 5.33
N SER A 247 -13.94 -12.18 5.77
CA SER A 247 -13.76 -13.64 5.77
C SER A 247 -13.39 -14.18 4.40
N GLN A 248 -14.01 -13.69 3.32
CA GLN A 248 -13.70 -14.15 1.96
C GLN A 248 -12.31 -13.71 1.50
N VAL A 249 -11.89 -12.47 1.80
CA VAL A 249 -10.53 -12.00 1.50
C VAL A 249 -9.49 -12.84 2.26
N ILE A 250 -9.74 -13.12 3.54
CA ILE A 250 -8.88 -13.98 4.37
C ILE A 250 -8.82 -15.41 3.82
N ASP A 251 -9.93 -15.96 3.35
CA ASP A 251 -9.98 -17.30 2.74
C ASP A 251 -9.17 -17.38 1.45
N PHE A 252 -9.20 -16.33 0.61
CA PHE A 252 -8.36 -16.26 -0.58
C PHE A 252 -6.87 -16.19 -0.22
N ILE A 253 -6.51 -15.42 0.81
CA ILE A 253 -5.14 -15.41 1.34
C ILE A 253 -4.76 -16.80 1.88
N ALA A 254 -5.67 -17.54 2.53
CA ALA A 254 -5.34 -18.85 3.07
C ALA A 254 -5.02 -19.91 1.99
N LYS A 255 -5.52 -19.73 0.77
CA LYS A 255 -5.46 -20.71 -0.33
C LYS A 255 -4.47 -20.32 -1.44
N HIS A 256 -3.54 -19.41 -1.18
CA HIS A 256 -2.64 -18.90 -2.22
C HIS A 256 -1.42 -19.80 -2.52
N HIS A 257 -1.22 -20.88 -1.75
CA HIS A 257 -0.22 -21.94 -2.01
C HIS A 257 -0.88 -23.18 -2.62
#